data_AF-A0A437UN31-F1
#
_entry.id   AF-A0A437UN31-F1
#
_cell.length_a   1.000
_cell.length_b   1.000
_cell.length_c   1.000
_cell.angle_alpha   90.00
_cell.angle_beta   90.00
_cell.angle_gamma   90.00
#
_symmetry.space_group_name_H-M   'P 1'
#
loop_
_entity.id
_entity.type
_entity.pdbx_description
1 polymer ?
#
loop_
_entity_poly.entity_id
_entity_poly.type
_entity_poly.pdbx_seq_one_letter_code
_entity_poly.pdbx_strand_id
1 'polypeptide(L)'
;MNKQEKEQLISFINEAKEDLSFDFGEYHRTHRGYVLGTKVIGYIKHLYEQQKVKARLAKHWDEDLGDCLWWDFPVEEPPYCGTPLDDDFPRYKTHFTELHIPDEVEEEPKWVVKVGNLYFCGWEDTTAQFVMNTVLGEDESIIKYKNEGTASSVAKNLGGTVEKV
;
A
#
# COMPACT_ATOMS: atom_id res chain seq x y z
N MET A 1 5.87 -4.05 11.29
CA MET A 1 5.05 -5.14 11.86
C MET A 1 4.87 -6.16 10.77
N ASN A 2 5.42 -7.36 10.94
CA ASN A 2 5.34 -8.39 9.93
C ASN A 2 3.90 -8.93 9.78
N LYS A 3 3.65 -9.69 8.72
CA LYS A 3 2.33 -10.25 8.41
C LYS A 3 1.74 -11.07 9.57
N GLN A 4 2.57 -11.85 10.26
CA GLN A 4 2.16 -12.71 11.37
C GLN A 4 1.74 -11.91 12.61
N GLU A 5 2.49 -10.86 12.96
CA GLU A 5 2.16 -9.93 14.04
C GLU A 5 0.83 -9.19 13.75
N LYS A 6 0.62 -8.81 12.49
CA LYS A 6 -0.63 -8.19 12.03
C LYS A 6 -1.83 -9.12 12.21
N GLU A 7 -1.70 -10.39 11.82
CA GLU A 7 -2.77 -11.40 11.97
C GLU A 7 -3.09 -11.68 13.44
N GLN A 8 -2.07 -11.78 14.30
CA GLN A 8 -2.25 -11.95 15.74
C GLN A 8 -2.98 -10.76 16.38
N LEU A 9 -2.60 -9.54 16.01
CA LEU A 9 -3.29 -8.34 16.48
C LEU A 9 -4.75 -8.31 16.02
N ILE A 10 -5.01 -8.63 14.75
CA ILE A 10 -6.37 -8.66 14.20
C ILE A 10 -7.23 -9.68 14.96
N SER A 11 -6.69 -10.88 15.22
CA SER A 11 -7.37 -11.90 16.03
C SER A 11 -7.69 -11.39 17.43
N PHE A 12 -6.71 -10.81 18.11
CA PHE A 12 -6.89 -10.25 19.46
C PHE A 12 -7.93 -9.12 19.49
N ILE A 13 -7.91 -8.22 18.49
CA ILE A 13 -8.91 -7.15 18.37
C ILE A 13 -10.29 -7.73 18.11
N ASN A 14 -10.43 -8.78 17.31
CA ASN A 14 -11.72 -9.41 17.05
C ASN A 14 -12.28 -10.11 18.29
N GLU A 15 -11.45 -10.84 19.05
CA GLU A 15 -11.84 -11.41 20.35
C GLU A 15 -12.22 -10.32 21.36
N ALA A 16 -11.43 -9.23 21.44
CA ALA A 16 -11.74 -8.11 22.30
C ALA A 16 -13.01 -7.37 21.86
N LYS A 17 -13.29 -7.29 20.56
CA LYS A 17 -14.53 -6.72 20.01
C LYS A 17 -15.75 -7.55 20.37
N GLU A 18 -15.66 -8.89 20.37
CA GLU A 18 -16.76 -9.72 20.85
C GLU A 18 -17.04 -9.47 22.35
N ASP A 19 -15.98 -9.41 23.16
CA ASP A 19 -16.07 -9.05 24.60
C ASP A 19 -16.54 -7.60 24.84
N LEU A 20 -16.34 -6.68 23.87
CA LEU A 20 -16.74 -5.26 23.90
C LEU A 20 -18.08 -4.97 23.18
N SER A 21 -18.61 -5.92 22.39
CA SER A 21 -19.90 -5.83 21.68
C SER A 21 -21.09 -6.06 22.60
N PHE A 22 -20.85 -6.30 23.90
CA PHE A 22 -21.86 -6.15 24.91
C PHE A 22 -22.16 -4.65 25.04
N ASP A 23 -23.26 -4.24 24.39
CA ASP A 23 -23.89 -2.93 24.37
C ASP A 23 -23.16 -1.84 25.18
N PHE A 24 -22.81 -0.73 24.52
CA PHE A 24 -22.48 0.53 25.20
C PHE A 24 -23.74 1.11 25.90
N GLY A 25 -24.42 0.30 26.72
CA GLY A 25 -25.36 0.71 27.73
C GLY A 25 -24.58 1.25 28.93
N GLU A 26 -25.06 2.37 29.47
CA GLU A 26 -24.35 3.29 30.36
C GLU A 26 -23.61 2.71 31.59
N TYR A 27 -23.77 1.44 31.98
CA TYR A 27 -23.34 1.01 33.32
C TYR A 27 -22.79 -0.42 33.51
N HIS A 28 -22.24 -1.10 32.50
CA HIS A 28 -21.57 -2.39 32.75
C HIS A 28 -20.21 -2.55 32.06
N ARG A 29 -19.19 -1.84 32.58
CA ARG A 29 -17.79 -2.28 32.38
C ARG A 29 -17.56 -3.51 33.26
N THR A 30 -17.56 -4.71 32.69
CA THR A 30 -16.98 -5.87 33.39
C THR A 30 -15.50 -5.58 33.64
N HIS A 31 -14.96 -5.99 34.80
CA HIS A 31 -13.53 -5.85 35.10
C HIS A 31 -12.65 -6.41 33.96
N ARG A 32 -13.10 -7.52 33.36
CA ARG A 32 -12.47 -8.16 32.20
C ARG A 32 -12.45 -7.24 30.97
N GLY A 33 -13.56 -6.60 30.61
CA GLY A 33 -13.60 -5.66 29.47
C GLY A 33 -12.68 -4.44 29.67
N TYR A 34 -12.58 -3.92 30.90
CA TYR A 34 -11.63 -2.84 31.22
C TYR A 34 -10.15 -3.28 31.08
N VAL A 35 -9.81 -4.48 31.57
CA VAL A 35 -8.46 -5.05 31.43
C VAL A 35 -8.11 -5.33 29.97
N LEU A 36 -9.06 -5.83 29.18
CA LEU A 36 -8.82 -6.09 27.75
C LEU A 36 -8.67 -4.78 26.95
N GLY A 37 -9.54 -3.80 27.17
CA GLY A 37 -9.46 -2.50 26.49
C GLY A 37 -8.17 -1.74 26.80
N THR A 38 -7.69 -1.79 28.05
CA THR A 38 -6.40 -1.17 28.43
C THR A 38 -5.21 -1.86 27.76
N LYS A 39 -5.24 -3.19 27.59
CA LYS A 39 -4.21 -3.93 26.82
C LYS A 39 -4.21 -3.54 25.34
N VAL A 40 -5.38 -3.42 24.71
CA VAL A 40 -5.51 -2.96 23.30
C VAL A 40 -4.89 -1.57 23.13
N ILE A 41 -5.23 -0.62 24.01
CA ILE A 41 -4.66 0.74 23.96
C ILE A 41 -3.14 0.71 24.13
N GLY A 42 -2.63 -0.13 25.04
CA GLY A 42 -1.18 -0.32 25.22
C GLY A 42 -0.50 -0.82 23.95
N TYR A 43 -1.10 -1.80 23.28
CA TYR A 43 -0.56 -2.35 22.04
C TYR A 43 -0.60 -1.33 20.90
N ILE A 44 -1.69 -0.59 20.72
CA ILE A 44 -1.78 0.49 19.73
C ILE A 44 -0.69 1.54 19.94
N LYS A 45 -0.44 1.95 21.20
CA LYS A 45 0.64 2.88 21.51
C LYS A 45 2.02 2.32 21.16
N HIS A 46 2.25 1.04 21.46
CA HIS A 46 3.49 0.37 21.11
C HIS A 46 3.71 0.34 19.59
N LEU A 47 2.68 -0.02 18.82
CA LEU A 47 2.74 0.00 17.36
C LEU A 47 3.00 1.39 16.80
N TYR A 48 2.33 2.40 17.33
CA TYR A 48 2.52 3.78 16.89
C TYR A 48 3.96 4.24 17.13
N GLU A 49 4.55 3.87 18.26
CA GLU A 49 5.95 4.20 18.56
C GLU A 49 6.93 3.45 17.65
N GLN A 50 6.64 2.19 17.30
CA GLN A 50 7.45 1.42 16.36
C GLN A 50 7.40 1.97 14.92
N GLN A 51 6.30 2.63 14.53
CA GLN A 51 6.16 3.23 13.20
C GLN A 51 6.87 4.58 13.05
N LYS A 52 7.34 5.19 14.15
CA LYS A 52 8.07 6.46 14.06
C LYS A 52 9.47 6.21 13.50
N VAL A 53 9.69 6.68 12.28
CA VAL A 53 11.03 6.73 11.70
C VAL A 53 11.81 7.86 12.34
N LYS A 54 12.95 7.55 12.93
CA LYS A 54 13.86 8.52 13.56
C LYS A 54 15.15 8.60 12.76
N ALA A 55 15.51 9.81 12.33
CA ALA A 55 16.81 10.07 11.72
C ALA A 55 17.94 9.81 12.74
N ARG A 56 18.90 8.97 12.35
CA ARG A 56 20.08 8.61 13.14
C ARG A 56 21.28 9.42 12.67
N LEU A 57 22.21 9.72 13.57
CA LEU A 57 23.46 10.40 13.19
C LEU A 57 24.28 9.55 12.22
N ALA A 58 24.93 10.19 11.25
CA ALA A 58 25.76 9.55 10.23
C ALA A 58 26.77 8.53 10.78
N LYS A 59 27.35 8.78 11.97
CA LYS A 59 28.29 7.87 12.64
C LYS A 59 27.74 6.49 13.02
N HIS A 60 26.41 6.32 12.97
CA HIS A 60 25.74 5.06 13.26
C HIS A 60 25.40 4.27 11.99
N TRP A 61 25.80 4.79 10.82
CA TRP A 61 25.72 4.04 9.58
C TRP A 61 26.94 3.13 9.45
N ASP A 62 26.71 1.96 8.88
CA ASP A 62 27.73 1.00 8.45
C ASP A 62 27.30 0.37 7.12
N GLU A 63 28.24 -0.28 6.43
CA GLU A 63 28.02 -0.85 5.09
C GLU A 63 26.93 -1.93 5.06
N ASP A 64 26.66 -2.60 6.19
CA ASP A 64 25.65 -3.67 6.26
C ASP A 64 24.22 -3.11 6.19
N LEU A 65 24.02 -1.82 6.49
CA LEU A 65 22.73 -1.13 6.32
C LEU A 65 22.41 -0.82 4.85
N GLY A 66 23.44 -0.68 4.01
CA GLY A 66 23.30 -0.33 2.59
C GLY A 66 22.73 1.07 2.36
N ASP A 67 21.96 1.20 1.27
CA ASP A 67 21.37 2.47 0.83
C ASP A 67 20.43 3.05 1.88
N CYS A 68 20.58 4.35 2.14
CA CYS A 68 19.76 5.10 3.08
C CYS A 68 19.27 6.41 2.47
N LEU A 69 18.30 7.03 3.13
CA LEU A 69 17.97 8.44 2.89
C LEU A 69 18.80 9.31 3.83
N TRP A 70 19.57 10.23 3.27
CA TRP A 70 20.51 11.09 3.98
C TRP A 70 20.00 12.51 4.08
N TRP A 71 19.93 13.01 5.31
CA TRP A 71 19.29 14.25 5.69
C TRP A 71 20.31 15.26 6.19
N ASP A 72 19.99 16.53 5.95
CA ASP A 72 20.53 17.65 6.72
C ASP A 72 19.39 18.40 7.39
N PHE A 73 19.66 18.98 8.55
CA PHE A 73 18.66 19.66 9.36
C PHE A 73 19.11 21.09 9.69
N PRO A 74 18.22 22.11 9.53
CA PRO A 74 16.83 22.02 9.06
C PRO A 74 16.72 21.52 7.61
N VAL A 75 15.56 20.98 7.24
CA VAL A 75 15.36 20.42 5.90
C VAL A 75 15.22 21.56 4.89
N GLU A 76 16.28 21.83 4.14
CA GLU A 76 16.32 22.85 3.07
C GLU A 76 16.26 22.25 1.66
N GLU A 77 16.62 20.97 1.53
CA GLU A 77 16.63 20.23 0.27
C GLU A 77 16.16 18.77 0.48
N PRO A 78 15.78 18.06 -0.60
CA PRO A 78 15.47 16.64 -0.53
C PRO A 78 16.62 15.81 0.06
N PRO A 79 16.32 14.66 0.69
CA PRO A 79 17.36 13.74 1.13
C PRO A 79 18.12 13.16 -0.08
N TYR A 80 19.40 12.86 0.12
CA TYR A 80 20.16 12.07 -0.84
C TYR A 80 19.86 10.59 -0.63
N CYS A 81 19.65 9.83 -1.70
CA CYS A 81 19.38 8.39 -1.66
C CYS A 81 20.63 7.64 -2.11
N GLY A 82 21.21 6.82 -1.25
CA GLY A 82 22.43 6.06 -1.55
C GLY A 82 23.30 5.83 -0.31
N THR A 83 24.61 5.76 -0.52
CA THR A 83 25.62 5.45 0.52
C THR A 83 26.72 6.51 0.61
N PRO A 84 27.40 6.65 1.76
CA PRO A 84 28.59 7.49 1.89
C PRO A 84 29.80 7.05 1.04
N LEU A 85 29.73 5.87 0.42
CA LEU A 85 30.76 5.34 -0.46
C LEU A 85 30.60 5.83 -1.91
N ASP A 86 29.45 6.42 -2.25
CA ASP A 86 29.19 6.94 -3.59
C ASP A 86 30.08 8.16 -3.89
N ASP A 87 30.59 8.25 -5.12
CA ASP A 87 31.51 9.31 -5.54
C ASP A 87 30.90 10.72 -5.42
N ASP A 88 29.59 10.82 -5.60
CA ASP A 88 28.81 12.06 -5.55
C ASP A 88 28.16 12.30 -4.18
N PHE A 89 28.49 11.51 -3.16
CA PHE A 89 27.88 11.61 -1.83
C PHE A 89 28.08 13.02 -1.22
N PRO A 90 26.99 13.72 -0.85
CA PRO A 90 27.07 15.02 -0.19
C PRO A 90 27.59 14.87 1.25
N ARG A 91 28.89 15.13 1.44
CA ARG A 91 29.60 14.96 2.73
C ARG A 91 29.06 15.79 3.90
N TYR A 92 28.23 16.79 3.63
CA TYR A 92 27.60 17.62 4.66
C TYR A 92 26.36 16.96 5.29
N LYS A 93 25.83 15.86 4.73
CA LYS A 93 24.68 15.17 5.33
C LYS A 93 25.06 14.63 6.71
N THR A 94 24.23 14.96 7.71
CA THR A 94 24.53 14.70 9.12
C THR A 94 23.76 13.53 9.70
N HIS A 95 22.65 13.16 9.07
CA HIS A 95 21.74 12.11 9.55
C HIS A 95 21.28 11.20 8.42
N PHE A 96 20.81 10.01 8.77
CA PHE A 96 20.21 9.07 7.82
C PHE A 96 18.96 8.39 8.40
N THR A 97 18.11 7.88 7.52
CA THR A 97 17.05 6.92 7.83
C THR A 97 17.18 5.72 6.90
N GLU A 98 16.98 4.51 7.42
CA GLU A 98 17.00 3.28 6.64
C GLU A 98 15.90 3.31 5.55
N LEU A 99 16.21 2.78 4.36
CA LEU A 99 15.24 2.58 3.29
C LEU A 99 14.49 1.27 3.49
N HIS A 100 13.19 1.35 3.77
CA HIS A 100 12.32 0.17 3.87
C HIS A 100 11.70 -0.15 2.52
N ILE A 101 12.02 -1.33 1.98
CA ILE A 101 11.39 -1.85 0.77
C ILE A 101 9.90 -2.09 1.07
N PRO A 102 8.97 -1.61 0.22
CA PRO A 102 7.54 -1.85 0.43
C PRO A 102 7.21 -3.34 0.33
N ASP A 103 6.36 -3.83 1.25
CA ASP A 103 5.89 -5.22 1.27
C ASP A 103 4.93 -5.56 0.11
N GLU A 104 4.23 -4.54 -0.40
CA GLU A 104 3.22 -4.65 -1.46
C GLU A 104 3.49 -3.59 -2.53
N VAL A 105 3.34 -3.98 -3.80
CA VAL A 105 3.43 -3.07 -4.96
C VAL A 105 2.02 -2.91 -5.51
N GLU A 106 1.63 -1.67 -5.87
CA GLU A 106 0.35 -1.47 -6.55
C GLU A 106 0.39 -2.19 -7.91
N GLU A 107 -0.53 -3.12 -8.11
CA GLU A 107 -0.65 -3.80 -9.40
C GLU A 107 -1.27 -2.87 -10.45
N GLU A 108 -0.55 -2.68 -11.56
CA GLU A 108 -1.10 -2.03 -12.74
C GLU A 108 -2.32 -2.80 -13.28
N PRO A 109 -3.36 -2.14 -13.80
CA PRO A 109 -4.49 -2.80 -14.47
C PRO A 109 -4.05 -3.55 -15.75
N LYS A 110 -4.45 -4.82 -15.90
CA LYS A 110 -3.94 -5.73 -16.96
C LYS A 110 -5.00 -6.34 -17.87
N TRP A 111 -6.28 -6.15 -17.60
CA TRP A 111 -7.32 -6.84 -18.37
C TRP A 111 -8.04 -5.87 -19.30
N VAL A 112 -8.04 -6.15 -20.58
CA VAL A 112 -8.78 -5.37 -21.58
C VAL A 112 -9.95 -6.18 -22.14
N VAL A 113 -10.99 -5.49 -22.58
CA VAL A 113 -12.16 -6.11 -23.22
C VAL A 113 -12.08 -5.92 -24.72
N LYS A 114 -12.30 -7.00 -25.47
CA LYS A 114 -12.21 -7.03 -26.92
C LYS A 114 -13.46 -7.61 -27.54
N VAL A 115 -13.94 -6.99 -28.61
CA VAL A 115 -15.07 -7.46 -29.42
C VAL A 115 -14.59 -7.55 -30.87
N GLY A 116 -14.38 -8.76 -31.37
CA GLY A 116 -13.73 -8.98 -32.66
C GLY A 116 -12.30 -8.43 -32.66
N ASN A 117 -12.03 -7.42 -33.49
CA ASN A 117 -10.72 -6.74 -33.59
C ASN A 117 -10.70 -5.36 -32.92
N LEU A 118 -11.72 -5.04 -32.11
CA LEU A 118 -11.88 -3.74 -31.47
C LEU A 118 -11.73 -3.86 -29.95
N TYR A 119 -11.09 -2.89 -29.32
CA TYR A 119 -10.92 -2.81 -27.87
C TYR A 119 -11.85 -1.77 -27.27
N PHE A 120 -12.43 -2.13 -26.12
CA PHE A 120 -13.39 -1.29 -25.42
C PHE A 120 -12.71 -0.10 -24.72
N CYS A 121 -13.27 1.09 -24.94
CA CYS A 121 -12.72 2.37 -24.45
C CYS A 121 -13.63 3.10 -23.46
N GLY A 122 -14.83 2.58 -23.22
CA GLY A 122 -15.78 3.18 -22.29
C GLY A 122 -17.18 3.30 -22.86
N TRP A 123 -18.05 3.92 -22.08
CA TRP A 123 -19.42 4.21 -22.47
C TRP A 123 -19.56 5.71 -22.69
N GLU A 124 -20.22 6.08 -23.78
CA GLU A 124 -20.74 7.42 -23.99
C GLU A 124 -22.26 7.32 -23.89
N ASP A 125 -22.81 7.87 -22.80
CA ASP A 125 -24.18 7.64 -22.34
C ASP A 125 -24.53 6.15 -22.20
N THR A 126 -25.16 5.58 -23.24
CA THR A 126 -25.57 4.16 -23.30
C THR A 126 -24.90 3.41 -24.45
N THR A 127 -23.98 4.06 -25.17
CA THR A 127 -23.29 3.50 -26.34
C THR A 127 -21.88 3.09 -25.95
N ALA A 128 -21.51 1.84 -26.23
CA ALA A 128 -20.15 1.35 -26.03
C ALA A 128 -19.21 1.91 -27.10
N GLN A 129 -18.11 2.50 -26.66
CA GLN A 129 -17.05 3.04 -27.52
C GLN A 129 -15.91 2.04 -27.68
N PHE A 130 -15.36 1.98 -28.90
CA PHE A 130 -14.29 1.06 -29.23
C PHE A 130 -13.24 1.69 -30.14
N VAL A 131 -12.00 1.24 -30.00
CA VAL A 131 -10.90 1.59 -30.91
C VAL A 131 -10.33 0.35 -31.58
N MET A 132 -9.88 0.52 -32.82
CA MET A 132 -9.09 -0.48 -33.51
C MET A 132 -7.64 -0.27 -33.11
N ASN A 133 -7.10 -1.14 -32.26
CA ASN A 133 -5.71 -1.04 -31.85
C ASN A 133 -4.88 -2.18 -32.47
N THR A 134 -3.78 -1.81 -33.12
CA THR A 134 -2.84 -2.74 -33.74
C THR A 134 -1.77 -3.24 -32.77
N VAL A 135 -1.57 -2.55 -31.64
CA VAL A 135 -0.61 -2.90 -30.58
C VAL A 135 -1.32 -2.98 -29.23
N LEU A 136 -1.49 -4.19 -28.72
CA LEU A 136 -2.20 -4.50 -27.47
C LEU A 136 -1.76 -3.60 -26.30
N GLY A 137 -2.71 -2.83 -25.73
CA GLY A 137 -2.55 -2.17 -24.45
C GLY A 137 -1.78 -0.84 -24.42
N GLU A 138 -1.30 -0.34 -25.56
CA GLU A 138 -0.59 0.95 -25.62
C GLU A 138 -1.51 2.16 -25.78
N ASP A 139 -2.70 1.99 -26.34
CA ASP A 139 -3.66 3.08 -26.48
C ASP A 139 -4.28 3.41 -25.12
N GLU A 140 -3.99 4.61 -24.60
CA GLU A 140 -4.46 5.11 -23.31
C GLU A 140 -6.00 5.22 -23.25
N SER A 141 -6.69 5.26 -24.40
CA SER A 141 -8.15 5.27 -24.43
C SER A 141 -8.75 3.92 -24.05
N ILE A 142 -7.99 2.82 -24.12
CA ILE A 142 -8.49 1.47 -23.81
C ILE A 142 -8.65 1.33 -22.30
N ILE A 143 -9.84 0.90 -21.88
CA ILE A 143 -10.09 0.64 -20.46
C ILE A 143 -9.37 -0.64 -20.05
N LYS A 144 -8.46 -0.49 -19.09
CA LYS A 144 -7.78 -1.58 -18.41
C LYS A 144 -8.42 -1.81 -17.05
N TYR A 145 -8.85 -3.04 -16.81
CA TYR A 145 -9.44 -3.48 -15.56
C TYR A 145 -8.37 -4.14 -14.68
N LYS A 146 -8.42 -3.86 -13.37
CA LYS A 146 -7.57 -4.52 -12.37
C LYS A 146 -7.90 -6.02 -12.22
N ASN A 147 -9.16 -6.40 -12.42
CA ASN A 147 -9.67 -7.76 -12.18
C ASN A 147 -10.29 -8.39 -13.44
N GLU A 148 -9.94 -9.65 -13.71
CA GLU A 148 -10.45 -10.42 -14.86
C GLU A 148 -11.97 -10.61 -14.84
N GLY A 149 -12.56 -10.82 -13.65
CA GLY A 149 -14.00 -11.03 -13.48
C GLY A 149 -14.83 -9.79 -13.83
N THR A 150 -14.32 -8.59 -13.49
CA THR A 150 -14.93 -7.32 -13.90
C THR A 150 -14.86 -7.15 -15.42
N ALA A 151 -13.68 -7.36 -16.01
CA ALA A 151 -13.49 -7.31 -17.46
C ALA A 151 -14.40 -8.33 -18.17
N SER A 152 -14.48 -9.56 -17.63
CA SER A 152 -15.28 -10.65 -18.20
C SER A 152 -16.78 -10.35 -18.16
N SER A 153 -17.25 -9.65 -17.13
CA SER A 153 -18.65 -9.24 -17.04
C SER A 153 -18.99 -8.21 -18.11
N VAL A 154 -18.09 -7.24 -18.34
CA VAL A 154 -18.23 -6.25 -19.42
C VAL A 154 -18.15 -6.93 -20.79
N ALA A 155 -17.18 -7.83 -20.99
CA ALA A 155 -17.03 -8.60 -22.21
C ALA A 155 -18.30 -9.39 -22.54
N LYS A 156 -18.90 -10.09 -21.58
CA LYS A 156 -20.17 -10.81 -21.77
C LYS A 156 -21.30 -9.90 -22.24
N ASN A 157 -21.44 -8.71 -21.65
CA ASN A 157 -22.47 -7.74 -22.04
C ASN A 157 -22.27 -7.24 -23.48
N LEU A 158 -21.02 -7.13 -23.91
CA LEU A 158 -20.65 -6.66 -25.25
C LEU A 158 -20.52 -7.80 -26.29
N GLY A 159 -20.70 -9.06 -25.89
CA GLY A 159 -20.46 -10.23 -26.75
C GLY A 159 -18.98 -10.44 -27.12
N GLY A 160 -18.06 -9.99 -26.25
CA GLY A 160 -16.61 -10.03 -26.45
C GLY A 160 -15.86 -11.04 -25.57
N THR A 161 -14.54 -10.94 -25.61
CA THR A 161 -13.57 -11.69 -24.78
C THR A 161 -12.70 -10.75 -23.97
N VAL A 162 -11.98 -11.30 -23.00
CA VAL A 162 -10.95 -10.57 -22.24
C VAL A 162 -9.57 -11.00 -22.70
N GLU A 163 -8.64 -10.04 -22.75
CA GLU A 163 -7.23 -10.29 -23.03
C GLU A 163 -6.38 -9.67 -21.93
N LYS A 164 -5.29 -10.33 -21.57
CA LYS A 164 -4.33 -9.84 -20.58
C LYS A 164 -3.23 -9.06 -21.31
N VAL A 165 -2.98 -7.84 -20.88
CA VAL A 165 -1.91 -6.94 -21.34
C VAL A 165 -0.84 -6.76 -20.26
#